data_AF-A0A2E7IP01-F1
#
_entry.id   AF-A0A2E7IP01-F1
#
_cell.length_a   1.000
_cell.length_b   1.000
_cell.length_c   1.000
_cell.angle_alpha   90.00
_cell.angle_beta   90.00
_cell.angle_gamma   90.00
#
_symmetry.space_group_name_H-M   'P 1'
#
loop_
_entity.id
_entity.type
_entity.pdbx_description
1 polymer ?
#
loop_
_entity_poly.entity_id
_entity_poly.type
_entity_poly.pdbx_seq_one_letter_code
_entity_poly.pdbx_strand_id
1 'polypeptide(L)'
;MNVTVPPRHKAVIDLDVAAYRQALIEKGYASARNTSDEILEISMHQVRVELTVIPYELRRQSRNWLMSRGHTRWRGLPWPPAGLLP
;
A
#
# COMPACT_ATOMS: atom_id res chain seq x y z
N MET A 1 -2.22 -18.80 16.38
CA MET A 1 -3.42 -18.03 16.00
C MET A 1 -3.40 -17.84 14.48
N ASN A 2 -4.32 -18.46 13.74
CA ASN A 2 -4.43 -18.28 12.29
C ASN A 2 -5.02 -16.89 12.04
N VAL A 3 -4.17 -15.90 11.78
CA VAL A 3 -4.61 -14.56 11.38
C VAL A 3 -5.11 -14.67 9.95
N THR A 4 -6.42 -14.78 9.77
CA THR A 4 -7.06 -14.72 8.46
C THR A 4 -6.83 -13.33 7.90
N VAL A 5 -5.82 -13.19 7.05
CA VAL A 5 -5.50 -11.93 6.36
C VAL A 5 -6.65 -11.65 5.39
N PRO A 6 -7.42 -10.55 5.56
CA PRO A 6 -8.49 -10.18 4.63
C PRO A 6 -7.95 -10.14 3.18
N PRO A 7 -8.72 -10.57 2.16
CA PRO A 7 -8.25 -10.63 0.77
C PRO A 7 -7.60 -9.33 0.26
N ARG A 8 -8.10 -8.16 0.72
CA ARG A 8 -7.52 -6.84 0.43
C ARG A 8 -6.08 -6.68 0.92
N HIS A 9 -5.72 -7.29 2.05
CA HIS A 9 -4.38 -7.24 2.59
C HIS A 9 -3.46 -8.14 1.78
N LYS A 10 -3.95 -9.24 1.19
CA LYS A 10 -3.15 -10.07 0.28
C LYS A 10 -2.75 -9.31 -0.99
N ALA A 11 -3.69 -8.62 -1.65
CA ALA A 11 -3.37 -7.79 -2.81
C ALA A 11 -2.31 -6.71 -2.47
N VAL A 12 -2.44 -6.04 -1.33
CA VAL A 12 -1.45 -5.04 -0.86
C VAL A 12 -0.12 -5.68 -0.46
N ILE A 13 -0.12 -6.88 0.12
CA ILE A 13 1.11 -7.61 0.46
C ILE A 13 1.85 -8.03 -0.81
N ASP A 14 1.13 -8.54 -1.81
CA ASP A 14 1.69 -9.07 -3.05
C ASP A 14 1.92 -7.98 -4.12
N LEU A 15 1.45 -6.75 -3.87
CA LEU A 15 1.45 -5.64 -4.83
C LEU A 15 0.73 -5.99 -6.15
N ASP A 16 -0.34 -6.78 -6.07
CA ASP A 16 -1.19 -7.14 -7.21
C ASP A 16 -2.18 -6.00 -7.53
N VAL A 17 -1.81 -5.18 -8.53
CA VAL A 17 -2.60 -4.02 -8.98
C VAL A 17 -3.97 -4.43 -9.51
N ALA A 18 -4.08 -5.57 -10.21
CA ALA A 18 -5.34 -6.03 -10.78
C ALA A 18 -6.33 -6.45 -9.67
N ALA A 19 -5.85 -7.24 -8.71
CA ALA A 19 -6.64 -7.64 -7.55
C ALA A 19 -7.02 -6.43 -6.68
N TYR A 20 -6.12 -5.47 -6.50
CA TYR A 20 -6.40 -4.25 -5.75
C TYR A 20 -7.45 -3.38 -6.45
N ARG A 21 -7.35 -3.21 -7.77
CA ARG A 21 -8.33 -2.49 -8.59
C ARG A 21 -9.71 -3.12 -8.45
N GLN A 22 -9.80 -4.44 -8.59
CA GLN A 22 -11.06 -5.16 -8.46
C GLN A 22 -11.68 -4.99 -7.06
N ALA A 23 -10.86 -5.12 -6.00
CA ALA A 23 -11.32 -4.92 -4.62
C ALA A 23 -11.82 -3.49 -4.34
N LEU A 24 -11.24 -2.47 -4.98
CA LEU A 24 -11.72 -1.08 -4.89
C LEU A 24 -13.08 -0.92 -5.58
N ILE A 25 -13.24 -1.49 -6.78
CA ILE A 25 -14.49 -1.43 -7.54
C ILE A 25 -15.63 -2.11 -6.75
N GLU A 26 -15.38 -3.28 -6.18
CA GLU A 26 -16.37 -4.02 -5.36
C GLU A 26 -16.81 -3.25 -4.12
N LYS A 27 -15.95 -2.39 -3.58
CA LYS A 27 -16.27 -1.49 -2.46
C LYS A 27 -17.00 -0.21 -2.87
N GLY A 28 -17.31 -0.04 -4.15
CA GLY A 28 -18.01 1.12 -4.67
C GLY A 28 -17.10 2.25 -5.15
N TYR A 29 -15.76 2.06 -5.17
CA TYR A 29 -14.84 3.03 -5.77
C TYR A 29 -14.80 2.85 -7.30
N ALA A 30 -15.90 3.20 -7.97
CA ALA A 30 -16.02 3.05 -9.43
C ALA A 30 -14.93 3.83 -10.21
N SER A 31 -14.39 4.91 -9.63
CA SER A 31 -13.24 5.67 -10.18
C SER A 31 -11.98 4.82 -10.33
N ALA A 32 -11.84 3.74 -9.58
CA ALA A 32 -10.73 2.80 -9.71
C ALA A 32 -10.72 2.11 -11.08
N ARG A 33 -11.79 2.12 -11.88
CA ARG A 33 -11.77 1.62 -13.28
C ARG A 33 -10.89 2.46 -14.19
N ASN A 34 -10.85 3.77 -13.95
CA ASN A 34 -10.19 4.74 -14.83
C ASN A 34 -8.88 5.27 -14.23
N THR A 35 -8.53 4.85 -13.02
CA THR A 35 -7.27 5.22 -12.38
C THR A 35 -6.12 4.48 -13.06
N SER A 36 -4.97 5.14 -13.28
CA SER A 36 -3.81 4.48 -13.89
C SER A 36 -3.22 3.42 -12.95
N ASP A 37 -2.56 2.40 -13.52
CA ASP A 37 -1.87 1.37 -12.73
C ASP A 37 -0.80 1.99 -11.83
N GLU A 38 -0.08 3.01 -12.30
CA GLU A 38 0.91 3.73 -11.50
C GLU A 38 0.31 4.39 -10.25
N ILE A 39 -0.85 5.04 -10.36
CA ILE A 39 -1.50 5.66 -9.20
C ILE A 39 -1.97 4.58 -8.21
N LEU A 40 -2.46 3.45 -8.73
CA LEU A 40 -2.83 2.31 -7.87
C LEU A 40 -1.62 1.71 -7.18
N GLU A 41 -0.50 1.53 -7.88
CA GLU A 41 0.75 1.02 -7.33
C GLU A 41 1.27 1.95 -6.22
N ILE A 42 1.27 3.27 -6.43
CA ILE A 42 1.61 4.27 -5.40
C ILE A 42 0.67 4.13 -4.19
N SER A 43 -0.65 4.04 -4.43
CA SER A 43 -1.64 3.87 -3.36
C SER A 43 -1.39 2.59 -2.57
N MET A 44 -1.07 1.48 -3.24
CA MET A 44 -0.77 0.20 -2.60
C MET A 44 0.49 0.28 -1.75
N HIS A 45 1.57 0.90 -2.26
CA HIS A 45 2.77 1.11 -1.46
C HIS A 45 2.51 1.97 -0.22
N GLN A 46 1.69 3.02 -0.34
CA GLN A 46 1.29 3.84 0.80
C GLN A 46 0.51 3.01 1.82
N VAL A 47 -0.55 2.32 1.40
CA VAL A 47 -1.34 1.44 2.27
C VAL A 47 -0.46 0.37 2.92
N ARG A 48 0.51 -0.19 2.17
CA ARG A 48 1.43 -1.20 2.69
C ARG A 48 2.24 -0.68 3.87
N VAL A 49 2.70 0.58 3.82
CA VAL A 49 3.43 1.20 4.93
C VAL A 49 2.52 1.44 6.15
N GLU A 50 1.24 1.75 5.94
CA GLU A 50 0.30 2.09 7.01
C GLU A 50 -0.24 0.89 7.79
N LEU A 51 -0.37 -0.27 7.14
CA LEU A 51 -1.00 -1.43 7.74
C LEU A 51 -0.01 -2.19 8.65
N THR A 52 -0.17 -2.05 9.97
CA THR A 52 0.69 -2.71 10.98
C THR A 52 0.67 -4.25 10.92
N VAL A 53 -0.38 -4.82 10.34
CA VAL A 53 -0.48 -6.27 10.06
C VAL A 53 0.51 -6.74 8.98
N ILE A 54 1.09 -5.83 8.19
CA ILE A 54 2.07 -6.17 7.18
C ILE A 54 3.48 -6.24 7.82
N PRO A 55 4.26 -7.28 7.52
CA PRO A 55 5.61 -7.44 8.04
C PRO A 55 6.49 -6.20 7.84
N TYR A 56 7.25 -5.83 8.88
CA TYR A 56 8.12 -4.65 8.90
C TYR A 56 9.00 -4.52 7.64
N GLU A 57 9.64 -5.61 7.21
CA GLU A 57 10.51 -5.64 6.03
C GLU A 57 9.78 -5.18 4.75
N LEU A 58 8.55 -5.62 4.57
CA LEU A 58 7.72 -5.29 3.42
C LEU A 58 7.26 -3.82 3.45
N ARG A 59 7.00 -3.29 4.65
CA ARG A 59 6.72 -1.87 4.87
C ARG A 59 7.94 -1.01 4.57
N ARG A 60 9.14 -1.44 5.02
CA ARG A 60 10.41 -0.77 4.71
C ARG A 60 10.69 -0.75 3.21
N GLN A 61 10.46 -1.87 2.51
CA GLN A 61 10.60 -1.94 1.05
C GLN A 61 9.69 -0.92 0.33
N SER A 62 8.41 -0.85 0.71
CA SER A 62 7.49 0.14 0.14
C SER A 62 7.90 1.58 0.42
N ARG A 63 8.34 1.90 1.64
CA ARG A 63 8.87 3.21 1.97
C ARG A 63 10.04 3.57 1.05
N ASN A 64 11.00 2.67 0.89
CA ASN A 64 12.18 2.93 0.06
C ASN A 64 11.81 3.13 -1.42
N TRP A 65 10.87 2.34 -1.94
CA TRP A 65 10.33 2.47 -3.30
C TRP A 65 9.62 3.82 -3.50
N LEU A 66 8.85 4.28 -2.51
CA LEU A 66 8.16 5.58 -2.54
C LEU A 66 9.18 6.73 -2.52
N MET A 67 10.17 6.65 -1.64
CA MET A 67 11.23 7.66 -1.53
C MET A 67 12.06 7.75 -2.82
N SER A 68 12.38 6.64 -3.48
CA SER A 68 13.14 6.65 -4.73
C SER A 68 12.40 7.32 -5.89
N ARG A 69 11.07 7.47 -5.78
CA ARG A 69 10.21 8.17 -6.75
C ARG A 69 9.85 9.60 -6.32
N GLY A 70 10.51 10.13 -5.29
CA GLY A 70 10.31 11.50 -4.83
C GLY A 70 9.12 11.68 -3.87
N HIS A 71 8.44 10.60 -3.46
CA HIS A 71 7.45 10.68 -2.39
C HIS A 71 8.18 10.78 -1.05
N THR A 72 8.45 12.01 -0.60
CA THR A 72 9.22 12.30 0.63
C THR A 72 8.34 12.53 1.86
N ARG A 73 7.01 12.53 1.69
CA ARG A 73 6.05 12.76 2.76
C ARG A 73 5.06 11.61 2.89
N TRP A 74 4.66 11.34 4.13
CA TRP A 74 3.60 10.44 4.54
C TRP A 74 2.62 11.21 5.42
N ARG A 75 1.34 11.23 5.02
CA ARG A 75 0.28 12.01 5.72
C ARG A 75 0.64 13.49 5.93
N GLY A 76 1.32 14.08 4.96
CA GLY A 76 1.76 15.49 5.00
C GLY A 76 3.01 15.76 5.83
N LEU A 77 3.54 14.76 6.54
CA LEU A 77 4.75 14.84 7.36
C LEU A 77 5.93 14.14 6.67
N PRO A 78 7.19 14.47 7.00
CA PRO A 78 8.33 13.68 6.57
C PRO A 78 8.18 12.21 6.98
N TRP A 79 8.71 11.30 6.16
CA TRP A 79 8.72 9.88 6.52
C TRP A 79 9.42 9.65 7.87
N PRO A 80 8.84 8.83 8.77
CA PRO A 80 9.54 8.42 9.97
C PRO A 80 10.83 7.66 9.61
N PRO A 81 11.82 7.67 10.52
CA PRO A 81 12.98 6.79 10.44
C PRO A 81 12.52 5.34 10.25
N ALA A 82 13.31 4.54 9.53
CA ALA A 82 12.90 3.19 9.16
C ALA A 82 12.50 2.34 10.37
N GLY A 83 13.19 2.44 11.51
CA GLY A 83 12.88 1.68 12.74
C GLY A 83 11.62 2.13 13.49
N LEU A 84 10.99 3.22 13.06
CA LEU A 84 9.79 3.82 13.69
C LEU A 84 8.56 3.75 12.78
N LEU A 85 8.56 2.87 11.79
CA LEU A 85 7.35 2.58 11.02
C LEU A 85 6.29 1.95 11.94
N PRO A 86 5.01 2.31 11.81
CA PRO A 86 3.94 1.99 12.77
C PRO A 86 3.72 0.50 13.01
#